data_AF-A0A662VWY2-F1
#
_entry.id   AF-A0A662VWY2-F1
#
_cell.length_a   1.000
_cell.length_b   1.000
_cell.length_c   1.000
_cell.angle_alpha   90.00
_cell.angle_beta   90.00
_cell.angle_gamma   90.00
#
_symmetry.space_group_name_H-M   'P 1'
#
loop_
_entity.id
_entity.type
_entity.pdbx_description
1 polymer ?
#
loop_
_entity_poly.entity_id
_entity_poly.type
_entity_poly.pdbx_seq_one_letter_code
_entity_poly.pdbx_strand_id
1 'polypeptide(L)'
;MRVAERNRRIKKALAKVFGYKNVRVRGDRGTAYGWVEITVKVPRDPNKHPFEQEDEVKAMVWNILRETGLYDELYTYYDDMGEARKECIIDVELLD
;
A
#
# COMPACT_ATOMS: atom_id res chain seq x y z
N MET A 1 9.00 8.91 14.00
CA MET A 1 7.62 9.30 13.60
C MET A 1 6.63 8.29 14.15
N ARG A 2 5.43 8.72 14.57
CA ARG A 2 4.40 7.79 15.08
C ARG A 2 3.76 7.03 13.91
N VAL A 3 3.43 5.76 14.12
CA VAL A 3 2.75 4.90 13.12
C VAL A 3 1.49 5.58 12.54
N ALA A 4 0.71 6.26 13.38
CA ALA A 4 -0.50 6.96 12.95
C ALA A 4 -0.22 8.10 11.96
N GLU A 5 0.89 8.82 12.12
CA GLU A 5 1.26 9.93 11.24
C GLU A 5 1.76 9.42 9.89
N ARG A 6 2.62 8.39 9.90
CA ARG A 6 3.01 7.67 8.68
C ARG A 6 1.79 7.20 7.90
N ASN A 7 0.88 6.48 8.56
CA ASN A 7 -0.31 5.92 7.89
C ASN A 7 -1.23 7.03 7.34
N ARG A 8 -1.33 8.17 8.03
CA ARG A 8 -2.05 9.34 7.53
C ARG A 8 -1.38 9.92 6.27
N ARG A 9 -0.04 10.02 6.25
CA ARG A 9 0.72 10.48 5.08
C ARG A 9 0.57 9.53 3.89
N ILE A 10 0.65 8.21 4.12
CA ILE A 10 0.39 7.17 3.11
C ILE A 10 -1.02 7.34 2.54
N LYS A 11 -2.04 7.43 3.40
CA LYS A 11 -3.42 7.63 2.95
C LYS A 11 -3.56 8.89 2.12
N LYS A 12 -2.96 10.01 2.55
CA LYS A 12 -3.01 11.28 1.85
C LYS A 12 -2.34 11.21 0.48
N ALA A 13 -1.19 10.53 0.36
CA ALA A 13 -0.49 10.37 -0.91
C ALA A 13 -1.33 9.56 -1.91
N LEU A 14 -1.80 8.37 -1.50
CA LEU A 14 -2.60 7.48 -2.34
C LEU A 14 -3.96 8.08 -2.69
N ALA A 15 -4.60 8.79 -1.76
CA ALA A 15 -5.89 9.44 -1.99
C ALA A 15 -5.84 10.53 -3.09
N LYS A 16 -4.67 11.10 -3.40
CA LYS A 16 -4.53 12.03 -4.53
C LYS A 16 -4.69 11.35 -5.88
N VAL A 17 -4.37 10.05 -5.96
CA VAL A 17 -4.41 9.28 -7.21
C VAL A 17 -5.71 8.48 -7.30
N PHE A 18 -6.05 7.73 -6.26
CA PHE A 18 -7.19 6.80 -6.27
C PHE A 18 -8.48 7.40 -5.69
N GLY A 19 -8.41 8.56 -5.03
CA GLY A 19 -9.52 9.18 -4.32
C GLY A 19 -9.63 8.75 -2.86
N TYR A 20 -10.01 9.68 -1.98
CA TYR A 20 -9.97 9.47 -0.52
C TYR A 20 -10.86 8.33 0.00
N LYS A 21 -12.04 8.14 -0.60
CA LYS A 21 -13.00 7.09 -0.22
C LYS A 21 -12.57 5.69 -0.68
N ASN A 22 -11.69 5.63 -1.67
CA ASN A 22 -11.23 4.39 -2.30
C ASN A 22 -9.96 3.85 -1.66
N VAL A 23 -9.37 4.59 -0.71
CA VAL A 23 -8.14 4.19 -0.03
C VAL A 23 -8.39 3.97 1.45
N ARG A 24 -8.00 2.80 1.94
CA ARG A 24 -7.93 2.48 3.36
C ARG A 24 -6.49 2.18 3.73
N VAL A 25 -6.04 2.73 4.85
CA VAL A 25 -4.72 2.42 5.42
C VAL A 25 -4.92 2.06 6.89
N ARG A 26 -4.51 0.85 7.24
CA ARG A 26 -4.50 0.33 8.61
C ARG A 26 -3.07 0.05 9.02
N GLY A 27 -2.80 0.22 10.31
CA GLY A 27 -1.59 -0.29 10.93
C GLY A 27 -2.00 -1.42 11.86
N ASP A 28 -1.22 -2.49 11.88
CA ASP A 28 -1.43 -3.54 12.87
C ASP A 28 -1.08 -3.02 14.28
N ARG A 29 -1.85 -3.47 15.28
CA ARG A 29 -1.69 -3.15 16.70
C ARG A 29 -1.26 -4.37 17.53
N GLY A 30 -1.16 -5.55 16.91
CA GLY A 30 -0.79 -6.82 17.54
C GLY A 30 0.71 -7.11 17.50
N THR A 31 1.06 -8.39 17.43
CA THR A 31 2.46 -8.90 17.40
C THR A 31 3.22 -8.53 16.13
N ALA A 32 2.51 -8.25 15.02
CA ALA A 32 3.07 -7.69 13.79
C ALA A 32 3.12 -6.14 13.84
N TYR A 33 3.53 -5.58 14.98
CA TYR A 33 3.59 -4.14 15.20
C TYR A 33 4.47 -3.45 14.14
N GLY A 34 3.87 -2.56 13.35
CA GLY A 34 4.59 -1.77 12.34
C GLY A 34 4.18 -2.04 10.90
N TRP A 35 3.49 -3.17 10.64
CA TRP A 35 2.96 -3.51 9.33
C TRP A 35 1.88 -2.51 8.91
N VAL A 36 1.89 -2.16 7.61
CA VAL A 36 0.87 -1.32 6.99
C VAL A 36 0.05 -2.19 6.07
N GLU A 37 -1.26 -2.14 6.23
CA GLU A 37 -2.22 -2.74 5.32
C GLU A 37 -2.90 -1.61 4.53
N ILE A 38 -2.79 -1.69 3.21
CA ILE A 38 -3.32 -0.71 2.26
C ILE A 38 -4.38 -1.43 1.43
N THR A 39 -5.62 -0.94 1.47
CA THR A 39 -6.68 -1.39 0.57
C THR A 39 -6.96 -0.29 -0.45
N VAL A 40 -6.94 -0.64 -1.73
CA VAL A 40 -7.29 0.27 -2.83
C VAL A 40 -8.48 -0.30 -3.59
N LYS A 41 -9.56 0.48 -3.68
CA LYS A 41 -10.74 0.15 -4.47
C LYS A 41 -10.64 0.84 -5.83
N VAL A 42 -10.73 0.09 -6.92
CA VAL A 42 -10.74 0.67 -8.27
C VAL A 42 -11.88 0.08 -9.09
N PRO A 43 -12.49 0.85 -10.01
CA PRO A 43 -13.43 0.28 -10.97
C PRO A 43 -12.75 -0.81 -11.80
N ARG A 44 -13.43 -1.93 -12.03
CA ARG A 44 -12.95 -3.00 -12.89
C ARG A 44 -12.91 -2.53 -14.34
N ASP A 45 -11.78 -2.75 -15.00
CA ASP A 45 -11.67 -2.52 -16.44
C ASP A 45 -12.12 -3.78 -17.18
N PRO A 46 -13.20 -3.73 -17.99
CA PRO A 46 -13.69 -4.90 -18.71
C PRO A 46 -12.73 -5.40 -19.79
N ASN A 47 -11.74 -4.59 -20.19
CA ASN A 47 -10.77 -4.94 -21.23
C ASN A 47 -9.47 -5.55 -20.67
N LYS A 48 -9.33 -5.62 -19.34
CA LYS A 48 -8.14 -6.16 -18.69
C LYS A 48 -8.48 -7.41 -17.89
N HIS A 49 -7.51 -8.33 -17.83
CA HIS A 49 -7.63 -9.46 -16.92
C HIS A 49 -7.54 -8.94 -15.46
N PRO A 50 -8.37 -9.43 -14.51
CA PRO A 50 -8.34 -8.97 -13.11
C PRO A 50 -6.95 -8.98 -12.47
N PHE A 51 -6.20 -10.08 -12.64
CA PHE A 51 -4.83 -10.18 -12.12
C PHE A 51 -3.88 -9.11 -12.69
N GLU A 52 -3.98 -8.79 -13.99
CA GLU A 52 -3.15 -7.74 -14.60
C GLU A 52 -3.51 -6.37 -14.02
N GLN A 53 -4.80 -6.09 -13.87
CA GLN A 53 -5.26 -4.83 -13.28
C GLN A 53 -4.83 -4.70 -11.82
N GLU A 54 -4.91 -5.78 -11.03
CA GLU A 54 -4.43 -5.78 -9.65
C GLU A 54 -2.92 -5.51 -9.56
N ASP A 55 -2.12 -6.16 -10.40
CA ASP A 55 -0.67 -5.99 -10.40
C ASP A 55 -0.25 -4.58 -10.82
N GLU A 56 -0.94 -3.99 -11.80
CA GLU A 56 -0.74 -2.58 -12.17
C GLU A 56 -1.03 -1.65 -10.99
N VAL A 57 -2.16 -1.85 -10.28
CA VAL A 57 -2.52 -1.04 -9.12
C VAL A 57 -1.50 -1.20 -8.00
N LYS A 58 -1.06 -2.43 -7.72
CA LYS A 58 0.00 -2.71 -6.72
C LYS A 58 1.30 -1.99 -7.10
N ALA A 59 1.71 -2.06 -8.37
CA ALA A 59 2.89 -1.36 -8.86
C ALA A 59 2.77 0.16 -8.71
N MET A 60 1.60 0.73 -9.01
CA MET A 60 1.32 2.15 -8.82
C MET A 60 1.41 2.56 -7.35
N VAL A 61 0.85 1.78 -6.43
CA VAL A 61 0.97 2.02 -4.98
C VAL A 61 2.43 2.08 -4.55
N TRP A 62 3.24 1.09 -4.96
CA TRP A 62 4.68 1.08 -4.66
C TRP A 62 5.42 2.28 -5.23
N ASN A 63 5.12 2.68 -6.47
CA ASN A 63 5.74 3.85 -7.10
C ASN A 63 5.41 5.13 -6.34
N ILE A 64 4.14 5.35 -5.96
CA ILE A 64 3.73 6.51 -5.15
C ILE A 64 4.48 6.52 -3.81
N LEU A 65 4.62 5.36 -3.15
CA LEU A 65 5.36 5.28 -1.89
C LEU A 65 6.84 5.66 -2.07
N ARG A 66 7.50 5.25 -3.16
CA ARG A 66 8.89 5.62 -3.46
C ARG A 66 9.02 7.12 -3.79
N GLU A 67 8.21 7.62 -4.70
CA GLU A 67 8.25 9.02 -5.14
C GLU A 67 7.98 10.01 -4.00
N THR A 68 7.18 9.62 -3.02
CA THR A 68 6.86 10.45 -1.85
C THR A 68 7.82 10.27 -0.67
N GLY A 69 8.82 9.38 -0.80
CA GLY A 69 9.75 9.02 0.28
C GLY A 69 9.11 8.22 1.42
N LEU A 70 7.84 7.83 1.29
CA LEU A 70 7.11 7.05 2.30
C LEU A 70 7.52 5.58 2.33
N TYR A 71 8.16 5.09 1.26
CA TYR A 71 8.74 3.75 1.18
C TYR A 71 9.74 3.48 2.31
N ASP A 72 10.61 4.46 2.60
CA ASP A 72 11.65 4.31 3.63
C ASP A 72 11.07 4.29 5.04
N GLU A 73 9.84 4.78 5.20
CA GLU A 73 9.09 4.81 6.47
C GLU A 73 8.34 3.50 6.75
N LEU A 74 8.32 2.57 5.79
CA LEU A 74 7.77 1.23 5.99
C LEU A 74 8.66 0.40 6.91
N TYR A 75 8.04 -0.60 7.53
CA TYR A 75 8.74 -1.56 8.36
C TYR A 75 9.75 -2.35 7.52
N THR A 76 10.92 -2.59 8.09
CA THR A 76 11.96 -3.41 7.48
C THR A 76 11.91 -4.82 8.09
N TYR A 77 11.80 -5.84 7.26
CA TYR A 77 12.09 -7.22 7.64
C TYR A 77 13.37 -7.69 6.94
N TYR A 78 13.95 -8.75 7.46
CA TYR A 78 15.10 -9.41 6.86
C TYR A 78 14.62 -10.77 6.36
N ASP A 79 14.91 -11.08 5.10
CA ASP A 79 14.64 -12.42 4.59
C ASP A 79 15.65 -13.45 5.14
N ASP A 80 15.45 -14.72 4.78
CA ASP A 80 16.31 -15.82 5.24
C ASP A 80 17.77 -15.70 4.76
N MET A 81 18.04 -14.84 3.76
CA MET A 81 19.37 -14.50 3.28
C MET A 81 19.97 -13.27 3.99
N GLY A 82 19.23 -12.66 4.91
CA GLY A 82 19.64 -11.47 5.65
C GLY A 82 19.47 -10.16 4.86
N GLU A 83 18.71 -10.15 3.77
CA GLU A 83 18.52 -8.94 2.97
C GLU A 83 17.43 -8.02 3.54
N ALA A 84 17.79 -6.74 3.59
CA ALA A 84 16.95 -5.57 3.79
C ALA A 84 15.67 -5.50 2.96
N ARG A 85 14.49 -5.89 3.45
CA ARG A 85 13.23 -5.75 2.69
C ARG A 85 12.22 -4.84 3.40
N LYS A 86 11.57 -3.95 2.65
CA LYS A 86 10.47 -3.11 3.14
C LYS A 86 9.14 -3.75 2.80
N GLU A 87 8.24 -3.83 3.78
CA GLU A 87 6.96 -4.52 3.57
C GLU A 87 5.74 -3.68 3.93
N CYS A 88 4.72 -3.83 3.09
CA CYS A 88 3.34 -3.52 3.39
C CYS A 88 2.44 -4.51 2.64
N ILE A 89 1.27 -4.75 3.19
CA ILE A 89 0.23 -5.56 2.55
C ILE A 89 -0.57 -4.62 1.66
N ILE A 90 -0.72 -4.98 0.38
CA ILE A 90 -1.53 -4.23 -0.59
C ILE A 90 -2.65 -5.15 -1.08
N ASP A 91 -3.87 -4.79 -0.71
CA ASP A 91 -5.10 -5.42 -1.15
C ASP A 91 -5.79 -4.53 -2.20
N VAL A 92 -6.24 -5.15 -3.28
CA VAL A 92 -6.91 -4.45 -4.40
C VAL A 92 -8.31 -5.01 -4.54
N GLU A 93 -9.30 -4.15 -4.35
CA GLU A 93 -10.70 -4.50 -4.56
C GLU A 93 -11.15 -3.93 -5.92
N LEU A 94 -11.42 -4.80 -6.89
CA LEU A 94 -12.05 -4.42 -8.15
C LEU A 94 -13.55 -4.27 -7.95
N LEU A 95 -14.08 -3.08 -8.24
CA LEU A 95 -15.50 -2.77 -8.15
C LEU A 95 -16.18 -3.07 -9.48
N ASP A 96 -17.25 -3.84 -9.46
CA ASP A 96 -18.10 -4.10 -10.63
C ASP A 96 -19.02 -2.91 -10.98
#